data_AF-A0A509L204-F1
#
_entry.id   AF-A0A509L204-F1
#
_cell.length_a   1.000
_cell.length_b   1.000
_cell.length_c   1.000
_cell.angle_alpha   90.00
_cell.angle_beta   90.00
_cell.angle_gamma   90.00
#
_symmetry.space_group_name_H-M   'P 1'
#
loop_
_entity.id
_entity.type
_entity.pdbx_description
1 polymer ?
#
loop_
_entity_poly.entity_id
_entity_poly.type
_entity_poly.pdbx_seq_one_letter_code
_entity_poly.pdbx_strand_id
1 'polypeptide(L)'
;MTAMSLKDEFRKLIIKLSSKFEFPPISNIFFPPFYKGGQTKDAQFMAICLQGGAAGISFILLPDEKREQYNTLRSSDFIGKDPRELALEFGDEDLVKEMVSLAAINAICQHVMRQTRFKAESAVDSLGLLSISKEDRIGMVGLFSGLVKTIRNVGAELVVIEKNEQLIKKYPNRPITLDATKLR
;
A
#
# COMPACT_ATOMS: atom_id res chain seq x y z
N MET A 1 8.26 22.52 15.75
CA MET A 1 8.47 21.12 15.34
C MET A 1 7.80 20.94 14.00
N THR A 2 8.57 20.79 12.93
CA THR A 2 8.03 20.30 11.65
C THR A 2 7.44 18.91 11.90
N ALA A 3 6.18 18.70 11.55
CA ALA A 3 5.56 17.39 11.66
C ALA A 3 6.40 16.39 10.84
N MET A 4 6.86 15.31 11.46
CA MET A 4 7.57 14.25 10.75
C MET A 4 6.68 13.68 9.67
N SER A 5 7.23 13.51 8.47
CA SER A 5 6.46 12.96 7.37
C SER A 5 6.21 11.47 7.64
N LEU A 6 5.10 10.94 7.14
CA LEU A 6 4.82 9.50 7.21
C LEU A 6 5.98 8.68 6.64
N LYS A 7 6.64 9.20 5.59
CA LYS A 7 7.77 8.53 4.94
C LYS A 7 8.98 8.38 5.88
N ASP A 8 9.26 9.38 6.71
CA ASP A 8 10.33 9.32 7.71
C ASP A 8 10.06 8.24 8.76
N GLU A 9 8.81 8.06 9.16
CA GLU A 9 8.42 7.00 10.11
C GLU A 9 8.66 5.60 9.53
N PHE A 10 8.35 5.38 8.25
CA PHE A 10 8.67 4.12 7.58
C PHE A 10 10.18 3.84 7.52
N ARG A 11 11.01 4.85 7.23
CA ARG A 11 12.47 4.68 7.22
C ARG A 11 13.00 4.36 8.62
N LYS A 12 12.52 5.05 9.65
CA LYS A 12 12.88 4.75 11.05
C LYS A 12 12.48 3.35 11.47
N LEU A 13 11.31 2.88 11.05
CA LEU A 13 10.88 1.50 11.28
C LEU A 13 11.92 0.52 10.71
N ILE A 14 12.36 0.72 9.47
CA ILE A 14 13.37 -0.14 8.84
C ILE A 14 14.71 -0.09 9.58
N ILE A 15 15.18 1.09 9.99
CA ILE A 15 16.40 1.23 10.80
C ILE A 15 16.27 0.46 12.13
N LYS A 16 15.13 0.59 12.81
CA LYS A 16 14.87 -0.08 14.09
C LYS A 16 14.77 -1.60 13.95
N LEU A 17 14.22 -2.11 12.85
CA LEU A 17 14.19 -3.54 12.58
C LEU A 17 15.58 -4.07 12.21
N SER A 18 16.34 -3.30 11.42
CA SER A 18 17.69 -3.65 10.99
C SER A 18 18.70 -3.76 12.12
N SER A 19 18.45 -3.13 13.28
CA SER A 19 19.31 -3.29 14.46
C SER A 19 19.03 -4.56 15.27
N LYS A 20 17.97 -5.30 14.92
CA LYS A 20 17.52 -6.50 15.66
C LYS A 20 17.41 -7.76 14.81
N PHE A 21 17.28 -7.61 13.50
CA PHE A 21 17.07 -8.71 12.58
C PHE A 21 18.01 -8.59 11.39
N GLU A 22 18.52 -9.72 10.94
CA GLU A 22 19.15 -9.85 9.62
C GLU A 22 18.08 -10.17 8.59
N PHE A 23 18.26 -9.66 7.37
CA PHE A 23 17.31 -9.90 6.29
C PHE A 23 17.94 -10.74 5.19
N PRO A 24 17.26 -11.83 4.77
CA PRO A 24 17.70 -12.59 3.62
C PRO A 24 17.66 -11.73 2.35
N PRO A 25 18.55 -11.97 1.38
CA PRO A 25 18.57 -11.22 0.15
C PRO A 25 17.33 -11.50 -0.69
N ILE A 26 17.06 -10.62 -1.65
CA ILE A 26 15.95 -10.76 -2.60
C ILE A 26 16.19 -11.99 -3.47
N SER A 27 15.22 -12.91 -3.47
CA SER A 27 15.23 -14.13 -4.27
C SER A 27 14.46 -13.99 -5.58
N ASN A 28 13.41 -13.17 -5.60
CA ASN A 28 12.61 -12.92 -6.79
C ASN A 28 11.92 -11.55 -6.71
N ILE A 29 11.60 -10.98 -7.86
CA ILE A 29 10.77 -9.80 -7.99
C ILE A 29 9.87 -9.93 -9.22
N PHE A 30 8.59 -9.64 -9.03
CA PHE A 30 7.59 -9.69 -10.08
C PHE A 30 7.09 -8.27 -10.39
N PHE A 31 7.20 -7.91 -11.66
CA PHE A 31 6.62 -6.70 -12.24
C PHE A 31 5.55 -7.12 -13.26
N PRO A 32 4.26 -6.85 -13.02
CA PRO A 32 3.25 -7.09 -14.04
C PRO A 32 3.43 -6.10 -15.22
N PRO A 33 2.84 -6.38 -16.41
CA PRO A 33 2.87 -5.44 -17.52
C PRO A 33 2.29 -4.06 -17.14
N PHE A 34 2.82 -2.99 -17.75
CA PHE A 34 2.27 -1.64 -17.57
C PHE A 34 1.09 -1.40 -18.51
N TYR A 35 -0.05 -0.96 -17.97
CA TYR A 35 -1.23 -0.58 -18.74
C TYR A 35 -1.50 0.92 -18.66
N LYS A 36 -1.74 1.54 -19.83
CA LYS A 36 -2.07 2.96 -19.95
C LYS A 36 -3.44 3.24 -19.33
N GLY A 37 -3.56 4.33 -18.57
CA GLY A 37 -4.80 4.68 -17.87
C GLY A 37 -5.06 3.87 -16.60
N GLY A 38 -4.06 3.13 -16.12
CA GLY A 38 -4.10 2.36 -14.89
C GLY A 38 -4.08 0.84 -15.10
N GLN A 39 -3.66 0.12 -14.06
CA GLN A 39 -3.53 -1.32 -14.07
C GLN A 39 -4.87 -2.06 -14.12
N THR A 40 -4.90 -3.22 -14.80
CA THR A 40 -6.02 -4.15 -14.72
C THR A 40 -6.06 -4.85 -13.36
N LYS A 41 -7.20 -5.46 -13.00
CA LYS A 41 -7.38 -6.13 -11.69
C LYS A 41 -6.29 -7.16 -11.38
N ASP A 42 -5.81 -7.87 -12.39
CA ASP A 42 -4.81 -8.93 -12.23
C ASP A 42 -3.36 -8.41 -12.28
N ALA A 43 -3.17 -7.09 -12.47
CA ALA A 43 -1.87 -6.44 -12.65
C ALA A 43 -1.64 -5.27 -11.68
N GLN A 44 -2.45 -5.14 -10.63
CA GLN A 44 -2.40 -3.97 -9.74
C GLN A 44 -1.22 -3.96 -8.77
N PHE A 45 -0.54 -5.10 -8.60
CA PHE A 45 0.49 -5.27 -7.60
C PHE A 45 1.78 -5.79 -8.19
N MET A 46 2.89 -5.23 -7.74
CA MET A 46 4.21 -5.82 -7.89
C MET A 46 4.57 -6.55 -6.58
N ALA A 47 5.49 -7.51 -6.64
CA ALA A 47 5.90 -8.29 -5.48
C ALA A 47 7.42 -8.47 -5.39
N ILE A 48 7.96 -8.43 -4.16
CA ILE A 48 9.33 -8.81 -3.82
C ILE A 48 9.28 -10.03 -2.91
N CYS A 49 10.10 -11.05 -3.21
CA CYS A 49 10.26 -12.25 -2.40
C CYS A 49 11.70 -12.34 -1.89
N LEU A 50 11.89 -12.48 -0.59
CA LEU A 50 13.20 -12.74 0.02
C LEU A 50 13.47 -14.25 0.08
N GLN A 51 14.75 -14.62 0.15
CA GLN A 51 15.11 -15.99 0.51
C GLN A 51 14.46 -16.35 1.86
N GLY A 52 14.03 -17.61 2.04
CA GLY A 52 13.25 -18.02 3.21
C GLY A 52 11.74 -17.71 3.12
N GLY A 53 11.27 -17.21 1.96
CA GLY A 53 9.86 -17.18 1.60
C GLY A 53 9.07 -16.00 2.17
N ALA A 54 9.75 -14.98 2.71
CA ALA A 54 9.09 -13.74 3.06
C ALA A 54 8.78 -12.94 1.79
N ALA A 55 7.63 -12.26 1.76
CA ALA A 55 7.21 -11.51 0.57
C ALA A 55 6.51 -10.21 0.95
N GLY A 56 6.68 -9.20 0.09
CA GLY A 56 6.03 -7.90 0.20
C GLY A 56 5.46 -7.48 -1.13
N ILE A 57 4.28 -6.88 -1.10
CA ILE A 57 3.58 -6.37 -2.29
C ILE A 57 3.42 -4.86 -2.20
N SER A 58 3.34 -4.21 -3.36
CA SER A 58 3.04 -2.79 -3.47
C SER A 58 2.09 -2.53 -4.63
N PHE A 59 1.14 -1.63 -4.42
CA PHE A 59 0.20 -1.25 -5.47
C PHE A 59 0.91 -0.36 -6.50
N ILE A 60 0.69 -0.64 -7.78
CA ILE A 60 1.30 0.11 -8.87
C ILE A 60 0.41 1.32 -9.17
N LEU A 61 0.66 2.40 -8.43
CA LEU A 61 -0.01 3.69 -8.61
C LEU A 61 0.92 4.66 -9.35
N LEU A 62 1.23 4.32 -10.60
CA LEU A 62 2.11 5.10 -11.46
C LEU A 62 1.31 5.83 -12.54
N PRO A 63 1.57 7.12 -12.79
CA PRO A 63 0.97 7.82 -13.90
C PRO A 63 1.61 7.38 -15.23
N ASP A 64 0.94 7.62 -16.35
CA ASP A 64 1.34 7.10 -17.68
C ASP A 64 2.76 7.55 -18.08
N GLU A 65 3.21 8.71 -17.62
CA GLU A 65 4.53 9.28 -17.89
C GLU A 65 5.67 8.44 -17.29
N LYS A 66 5.38 7.62 -16.27
CA LYS A 66 6.35 6.72 -15.65
C LYS A 66 6.50 5.38 -16.38
N ARG A 67 5.75 5.16 -17.48
CA ARG A 67 5.76 3.90 -18.24
C ARG A 67 7.15 3.52 -18.74
N GLU A 68 7.92 4.46 -19.28
CA GLU A 68 9.25 4.17 -19.81
C GLU A 68 10.18 3.67 -18.69
N GLN A 69 10.28 4.45 -17.61
CA GLN A 69 11.05 4.10 -16.42
C GLN A 69 10.62 2.77 -15.80
N TYR A 70 9.33 2.47 -15.75
CA TYR A 70 8.84 1.18 -15.26
C TYR A 70 9.30 0.02 -16.16
N ASN A 71 9.25 0.20 -17.48
CA ASN A 71 9.63 -0.84 -18.43
C ASN A 71 11.13 -1.07 -18.56
N THR A 72 11.98 -0.18 -18.02
CA THR A 72 13.43 -0.42 -17.92
C THR A 72 13.79 -1.32 -16.75
N LEU A 73 12.91 -1.50 -15.77
CA LEU A 73 13.17 -2.39 -14.63
C LEU A 73 13.43 -3.83 -15.11
N ARG A 74 14.50 -4.43 -14.59
CA ARG A 74 14.82 -5.85 -14.82
C ARG A 74 14.92 -6.56 -13.48
N SER A 75 14.35 -7.76 -13.38
CA SER A 75 14.42 -8.52 -12.14
C SER A 75 15.86 -8.78 -11.69
N SER A 76 16.78 -8.97 -12.65
CA SER A 76 18.22 -9.13 -12.41
C SER A 76 18.85 -7.99 -11.62
N ASP A 77 18.30 -6.78 -11.69
CA ASP A 77 18.84 -5.61 -10.99
C ASP A 77 18.55 -5.65 -9.48
N PHE A 78 17.73 -6.60 -9.03
CA PHE A 78 17.28 -6.72 -7.65
C PHE A 78 17.66 -8.04 -7.00
N ILE A 79 17.79 -9.14 -7.76
CA ILE A 79 18.13 -10.44 -7.20
C ILE A 79 19.47 -10.39 -6.48
N GLY A 80 19.52 -10.96 -5.27
CA GLY A 80 20.72 -11.00 -4.43
C GLY A 80 20.94 -9.74 -3.59
N LYS A 81 20.24 -8.64 -3.87
CA LYS A 81 20.37 -7.41 -3.07
C LYS A 81 19.76 -7.56 -1.69
N ASP A 82 20.29 -6.78 -0.78
CA ASP A 82 19.71 -6.58 0.54
C ASP A 82 18.43 -5.75 0.42
N PRO A 83 17.27 -6.23 0.90
CA PRO A 83 16.03 -5.46 0.82
C PRO A 83 16.08 -4.13 1.59
N ARG A 84 16.99 -3.96 2.55
CA ARG A 84 17.17 -2.70 3.29
C ARG A 84 17.60 -1.55 2.39
N GLU A 85 18.46 -1.83 1.41
CA GLU A 85 18.95 -0.83 0.46
C GLU A 85 17.76 -0.18 -0.25
N LEU A 86 16.83 -0.99 -0.76
CA LEU A 86 15.61 -0.50 -1.43
C LEU A 86 14.63 0.16 -0.46
N ALA A 87 14.46 -0.41 0.73
CA ALA A 87 13.50 0.10 1.71
C ALA A 87 13.87 1.50 2.23
N LEU A 88 15.17 1.81 2.32
CA LEU A 88 15.68 3.10 2.82
C LEU A 88 15.61 4.23 1.78
N GLU A 89 15.38 3.92 0.49
CA GLU A 89 15.08 4.88 -0.58
C GLU A 89 13.63 5.41 -0.54
N PHE A 90 12.79 4.91 0.40
CA PHE A 90 11.41 5.36 0.49
C PHE A 90 11.32 6.86 0.83
N GLY A 91 10.75 7.64 -0.08
CA GLY A 91 10.61 9.08 0.05
C GLY A 91 11.53 9.94 -0.81
N ASP A 92 12.27 9.33 -1.74
CA ASP A 92 13.08 10.01 -2.76
C ASP A 92 12.27 10.72 -3.88
N GLU A 93 10.95 10.91 -3.70
CA GLU A 93 10.00 11.56 -4.63
C GLU A 93 9.83 10.88 -6.01
N ASP A 94 10.65 9.87 -6.33
CA ASP A 94 10.48 9.05 -7.52
C ASP A 94 9.48 7.92 -7.30
N LEU A 95 8.28 8.06 -7.86
CA LEU A 95 7.18 7.11 -7.71
C LEU A 95 7.54 5.66 -8.06
N VAL A 96 8.44 5.42 -9.03
CA VAL A 96 8.86 4.05 -9.39
C VAL A 96 9.70 3.46 -8.27
N LYS A 97 10.61 4.23 -7.70
CA LYS A 97 11.39 3.82 -6.52
C LYS A 97 10.49 3.64 -5.31
N GLU A 98 9.59 4.57 -5.02
CA GLU A 98 8.67 4.48 -3.88
C GLU A 98 7.83 3.20 -3.93
N MET A 99 7.35 2.80 -5.11
CA MET A 99 6.65 1.53 -5.30
C MET A 99 7.51 0.33 -4.90
N VAL A 100 8.76 0.27 -5.36
CA VAL A 100 9.71 -0.81 -5.05
C VAL A 100 10.10 -0.80 -3.57
N SER A 101 10.42 0.37 -3.02
CA SER A 101 10.76 0.56 -1.61
C SER A 101 9.62 0.10 -0.70
N LEU A 102 8.36 0.40 -1.04
CA LEU A 102 7.21 -0.03 -0.25
C LEU A 102 7.05 -1.56 -0.26
N ALA A 103 7.30 -2.22 -1.39
CA ALA A 103 7.31 -3.68 -1.44
C ALA A 103 8.46 -4.28 -0.61
N ALA A 104 9.63 -3.64 -0.63
CA ALA A 104 10.77 -4.08 0.18
C ALA A 104 10.50 -3.90 1.68
N ILE A 105 9.91 -2.78 2.09
CA ILE A 105 9.43 -2.53 3.46
C ILE A 105 8.45 -3.64 3.87
N ASN A 106 7.47 -3.95 3.03
CA ASN A 106 6.47 -4.98 3.33
C ASN A 106 7.11 -6.37 3.44
N ALA A 107 8.11 -6.69 2.60
CA ALA A 107 8.84 -7.95 2.66
C ALA A 107 9.66 -8.08 3.96
N ILE A 108 10.31 -6.99 4.39
CA ILE A 108 11.03 -6.92 5.67
C ILE A 108 10.07 -7.11 6.85
N CYS A 109 8.94 -6.39 6.86
CA CYS A 109 7.92 -6.54 7.90
C CYS A 109 7.41 -7.98 7.99
N GLN A 110 7.10 -8.59 6.84
CA GLN A 110 6.62 -9.96 6.78
C GLN A 110 7.69 -10.95 7.27
N HIS A 111 8.96 -10.74 6.92
CA HIS A 111 10.07 -11.53 7.44
C HIS A 111 10.13 -11.47 8.98
N VAL A 112 10.07 -10.27 9.56
CA VAL A 112 10.06 -10.07 11.02
C VAL A 112 8.85 -10.74 11.66
N MET A 113 7.66 -10.61 11.06
CA MET A 113 6.46 -11.31 11.54
C MET A 113 6.66 -12.83 11.56
N ARG A 114 7.33 -13.41 10.56
CA ARG A 114 7.66 -14.85 10.53
C ARG A 114 8.65 -15.22 11.62
N GLN A 115 9.74 -14.46 11.77
CA GLN A 115 10.77 -14.70 12.80
C GLN A 115 10.20 -14.63 14.21
N THR A 116 9.32 -13.66 14.46
CA THR A 116 8.68 -13.46 15.76
C THR A 116 7.45 -14.34 15.98
N ARG A 117 7.08 -15.17 14.99
CA ARG A 117 5.83 -15.96 14.98
C ARG A 117 4.60 -15.09 15.31
N PHE A 118 4.60 -13.85 14.81
CA PHE A 118 3.51 -12.91 14.99
C PHE A 118 2.22 -13.52 14.45
N LYS A 119 1.22 -13.64 15.33
CA LYS A 119 -0.12 -14.11 14.95
C LYS A 119 -0.95 -12.88 14.63
N ALA A 120 -1.15 -12.62 13.34
CA ALA A 120 -2.18 -11.67 12.93
C ALA A 120 -3.54 -12.18 13.39
N GLU A 121 -4.33 -11.31 14.01
CA GLU A 121 -5.71 -11.64 14.34
C GLU A 121 -6.49 -11.88 13.04
N SER A 122 -7.34 -12.89 13.02
CA SER A 122 -8.26 -13.09 11.90
C SER A 122 -9.28 -11.95 11.93
N ALA A 123 -9.27 -11.09 10.92
CA ALA A 123 -10.35 -10.13 10.73
C ALA A 123 -11.65 -10.91 10.47
N VAL A 124 -12.62 -10.79 11.38
CA VAL A 124 -13.92 -11.49 11.27
C VAL A 124 -14.77 -10.86 10.16
N ASP A 125 -14.56 -9.57 9.90
CA ASP A 125 -15.13 -8.85 8.77
C ASP A 125 -14.19 -7.73 8.27
N SER A 126 -14.60 -7.06 7.20
CA SER A 126 -13.85 -5.98 6.56
C SER A 126 -13.68 -4.72 7.41
N LEU A 127 -14.50 -4.51 8.46
CA LEU A 127 -14.33 -3.39 9.41
C LEU A 127 -13.22 -3.67 10.42
N GLY A 128 -12.76 -4.92 10.52
CA GLY A 128 -11.68 -5.32 11.41
C GLY A 128 -12.06 -5.12 12.87
N LEU A 129 -11.36 -4.20 13.55
CA LEU A 129 -11.55 -3.87 14.97
C LEU A 129 -12.40 -2.60 15.20
N LEU A 130 -12.97 -2.03 14.13
CA LEU A 130 -13.78 -0.82 14.24
C LEU A 130 -15.21 -1.16 14.67
N SER A 131 -15.57 -0.82 15.90
CA SER A 131 -16.96 -0.82 16.36
C SER A 131 -17.66 0.42 15.79
N ILE A 132 -18.46 0.23 14.73
CA ILE A 132 -19.22 1.32 14.10
C ILE A 132 -20.66 1.29 14.62
N SER A 133 -21.16 2.46 14.98
CA SER A 133 -22.53 2.75 15.40
C SER A 133 -23.19 3.72 14.42
N LYS A 134 -24.52 3.88 14.49
CA LYS A 134 -25.27 4.79 13.61
C LYS A 134 -24.95 6.27 13.89
N GLU A 135 -24.43 6.57 15.06
CA GLU A 135 -24.01 7.90 15.50
C GLU A 135 -22.64 8.30 14.94
N ASP A 136 -21.89 7.34 14.38
CA ASP A 136 -20.56 7.60 13.87
C ASP A 136 -20.58 8.26 12.50
N ARG A 137 -19.53 9.08 12.28
CA ARG A 137 -19.20 9.67 10.99
C ARG A 137 -17.88 9.11 10.50
N ILE A 138 -17.92 8.39 9.39
CA ILE A 138 -16.78 7.65 8.86
C ILE A 138 -16.20 8.36 7.64
N GLY A 139 -14.93 8.72 7.72
CA GLY A 139 -14.13 9.16 6.59
C GLY A 139 -13.41 8.00 5.92
N MET A 140 -13.54 7.88 4.60
CA MET A 140 -12.87 6.86 3.80
C MET A 140 -12.04 7.52 2.70
N VAL A 141 -10.77 7.16 2.58
CA VAL A 141 -9.91 7.62 1.47
C VAL A 141 -9.73 6.47 0.49
N GLY A 142 -10.30 6.62 -0.71
CA GLY A 142 -10.43 5.58 -1.72
C GLY A 142 -11.75 4.82 -1.64
N LEU A 143 -12.34 4.45 -2.79
CA LEU A 143 -13.64 3.79 -2.83
C LEU A 143 -13.56 2.26 -2.59
N PHE A 144 -13.76 1.83 -1.33
CA PHE A 144 -13.83 0.41 -0.96
C PHE A 144 -15.27 -0.10 -0.91
N SER A 145 -15.77 -0.63 -2.02
CA SER A 145 -17.19 -1.03 -2.15
C SER A 145 -17.69 -1.99 -1.07
N GLY A 146 -16.84 -2.90 -0.57
CA GLY A 146 -17.19 -3.80 0.54
C GLY A 146 -17.50 -3.02 1.83
N LEU A 147 -16.65 -2.08 2.21
CA LEU A 147 -16.82 -1.24 3.40
C LEU A 147 -18.02 -0.30 3.27
N VAL A 148 -18.24 0.28 2.08
CA VAL A 148 -19.40 1.15 1.82
C VAL A 148 -20.71 0.43 2.17
N LYS A 149 -20.85 -0.84 1.78
CA LYS A 149 -22.04 -1.64 2.08
C LYS A 149 -22.19 -1.84 3.58
N THR A 150 -21.12 -2.24 4.26
CA THR A 150 -21.16 -2.52 5.70
C THR A 150 -21.52 -1.29 6.52
N ILE A 151 -20.88 -0.15 6.25
CA ILE A 151 -21.11 1.11 6.97
C ILE A 151 -22.55 1.60 6.77
N ARG A 152 -23.07 1.53 5.53
CA ARG A 152 -24.46 1.92 5.24
C ARG A 152 -25.49 1.02 5.90
N ASN A 153 -25.20 -0.27 6.06
CA ASN A 153 -26.09 -1.20 6.75
C ASN A 153 -26.21 -0.90 8.25
N VAL A 154 -25.14 -0.38 8.86
CA VAL A 154 -25.15 0.11 10.25
C VAL A 154 -25.93 1.43 10.38
N GLY A 155 -26.03 2.20 9.30
CA GLY A 155 -26.72 3.49 9.27
C GLY A 155 -25.82 4.67 9.65
N ALA A 156 -24.51 4.47 9.73
CA ALA A 156 -23.53 5.52 9.99
C ALA A 156 -23.40 6.50 8.82
N GLU A 157 -23.00 7.73 9.10
CA GLU A 157 -22.65 8.70 8.06
C GLU A 157 -21.33 8.27 7.40
N LEU A 158 -21.26 8.34 6.08
CA LEU A 158 -20.06 7.99 5.31
C LEU A 158 -19.68 9.13 4.36
N VAL A 159 -18.41 9.52 4.37
CA VAL A 159 -17.79 10.41 3.39
C VAL A 159 -16.63 9.68 2.74
N VAL A 160 -16.65 9.55 1.41
CA VAL A 160 -15.58 8.92 0.63
C VAL A 160 -14.82 9.99 -0.16
N ILE A 161 -13.53 10.16 0.12
CA ILE A 161 -12.62 10.97 -0.68
C ILE A 161 -12.02 10.10 -1.78
N GLU A 162 -12.24 10.44 -3.04
CA GLU A 162 -11.76 9.68 -4.20
C GLU A 162 -11.11 10.62 -5.21
N LYS A 163 -9.90 10.29 -5.68
CA LYS A 163 -9.16 11.11 -6.64
C LYS A 163 -9.66 10.93 -8.07
N ASN A 164 -10.26 9.78 -8.38
CA ASN A 164 -10.76 9.51 -9.72
C ASN A 164 -12.19 10.06 -9.92
N GLU A 165 -12.31 11.22 -10.56
CA GLU A 165 -13.60 11.88 -10.84
C GLU A 165 -14.60 10.99 -11.61
N GLN A 166 -14.11 10.06 -12.42
CA GLN A 166 -14.98 9.13 -13.17
C GLN A 166 -15.82 8.26 -12.22
N LEU A 167 -15.32 7.97 -11.01
CA LEU A 167 -16.04 7.19 -10.02
C LEU A 167 -17.24 7.94 -9.43
N ILE A 168 -17.20 9.26 -9.37
CA ILE A 168 -18.34 10.10 -8.97
C ILE A 168 -19.45 9.96 -10.02
N LYS A 169 -19.10 10.08 -11.31
CA LYS A 169 -20.06 9.92 -12.42
C LYS A 169 -20.64 8.50 -12.49
N LYS A 170 -19.80 7.49 -12.24
CA LYS A 170 -20.19 6.08 -12.29
C LYS A 170 -21.09 5.67 -11.13
N TYR A 171 -20.94 6.30 -9.96
CA TYR A 171 -21.68 5.95 -8.75
C TYR A 171 -22.32 7.19 -8.08
N PRO A 172 -23.30 7.84 -8.73
CA PRO A 172 -23.87 9.11 -8.25
C PRO A 172 -24.58 9.00 -6.90
N ASN A 173 -25.04 7.81 -6.53
CA ASN A 173 -25.74 7.55 -5.26
C ASN A 173 -24.79 7.16 -4.10
N ARG A 174 -23.47 7.31 -4.28
CA ARG A 174 -22.48 7.08 -3.23
C ARG A 174 -21.96 8.43 -2.73
N PRO A 175 -21.62 8.54 -1.43
CA PRO A 175 -21.16 9.79 -0.84
C PRO A 175 -19.68 10.04 -1.18
N ILE A 176 -19.38 10.15 -2.48
CA ILE A 176 -18.02 10.32 -3.02
C ILE A 176 -17.79 11.80 -3.31
N THR A 177 -16.66 12.33 -2.88
CA THR A 177 -16.25 13.72 -3.11
C THR A 177 -14.75 13.83 -3.38
N LEU A 178 -14.35 14.88 -4.11
CA LEU A 178 -12.95 15.28 -4.28
C LEU A 178 -12.47 16.19 -3.13
N ASP A 179 -13.42 16.76 -2.38
CA ASP A 179 -13.17 17.75 -1.35
C ASP A 179 -12.76 17.11 -0.03
N ALA A 180 -11.44 17.07 0.22
CA ALA A 180 -10.87 16.55 1.46
C ALA A 180 -11.31 17.32 2.73
N THR A 181 -11.82 18.56 2.61
CA THR A 181 -12.32 19.31 3.77
C THR A 181 -13.57 18.67 4.38
N LYS A 182 -14.25 17.79 3.62
CA LYS A 182 -15.37 17.00 4.11
C LYS A 182 -14.97 15.94 5.13
N LEU A 183 -13.69 15.70 5.40
CA LEU A 183 -13.24 14.82 6.49
C LEU A 183 -13.04 15.55 7.83
N ARG A 184 -13.20 16.87 7.85
CA ARG A 184 -13.10 17.68 9.08
C ARG A 184 -14.41 17.66 9.85
#